data_AF-A0A6J2Y7H8-F1
#
_entry.id   AF-A0A6J2Y7H8-F1
#
_cell.length_a   1.000
_cell.length_b   1.000
_cell.length_c   1.000
_cell.angle_alpha   90.00
_cell.angle_beta   90.00
_cell.angle_gamma   90.00
#
_symmetry.space_group_name_H-M   'P 1'
#
loop_
_entity.id
_entity.type
_entity.pdbx_description
1 polymer ?
#
loop_
_entity_poly.entity_id
_entity_poly.type
_entity_poly.pdbx_seq_one_letter_code
_entity_poly.pdbx_strand_id
1 'polypeptide(L)'
;MKKLMKMIPLSILAKKIRKEATDETPSSTNDQNRSIKGKKVRKWQTKLLNPIPEKLKISKSPLPGVANKIKNDGIAPIDLFKLFFPEEFVQFICDETMKYVIFKGNHNFSVSTREMYIYLGILILSGYNKLPARRMYRETKSDTYNHLVSNSISRDRFELIHRYLHVNDNTKIDPNNKVYKIQPLIDRVNEVSQLLAASL
;
A
#
# COMPACT_ATOMS: atom_id res chain seq x y z
N MET A 1 23.59 4.65 -48.36
CA MET A 1 24.25 3.58 -47.57
C MET A 1 23.24 2.97 -46.60
N LYS A 2 22.63 1.82 -46.96
CA LYS A 2 21.71 1.05 -46.10
C LYS A 2 22.40 -0.27 -45.76
N LYS A 3 22.68 -0.52 -44.48
CA LYS A 3 23.32 -1.75 -43.99
C LYS A 3 22.23 -2.79 -43.74
N LEU A 4 22.19 -3.82 -44.58
CA LEU A 4 21.28 -4.97 -44.47
C LEU A 4 21.67 -5.82 -43.24
N MET A 5 20.70 -6.09 -42.37
CA MET A 5 20.79 -7.02 -41.25
C MET A 5 20.80 -8.44 -41.82
N LYS A 6 21.86 -9.23 -41.55
CA LYS A 6 21.95 -10.62 -42.01
C LYS A 6 20.94 -11.48 -41.24
N MET A 7 20.01 -12.12 -41.97
CA MET A 7 19.07 -13.11 -41.41
C MET A 7 19.79 -14.39 -40.97
N ILE A 8 19.38 -14.93 -39.83
CA ILE A 8 19.87 -16.20 -39.29
C ILE A 8 19.22 -17.37 -40.06
N PRO A 9 19.96 -18.43 -40.44
CA PRO A 9 19.41 -19.56 -41.20
C PRO A 9 18.36 -20.38 -40.43
N LEU A 10 17.29 -20.77 -41.11
CA LEU A 10 16.16 -21.57 -40.59
C LEU A 10 16.58 -22.93 -39.96
N SER A 11 17.74 -23.46 -40.33
CA SER A 11 18.30 -24.70 -39.75
C SER A 11 18.67 -24.57 -38.27
N ILE A 12 18.96 -23.34 -37.81
CA ILE A 12 19.26 -23.04 -36.40
C ILE A 12 17.96 -22.97 -35.58
N LEU A 13 16.87 -22.45 -36.17
CA LEU A 13 15.57 -22.34 -35.52
C LEU A 13 14.90 -23.72 -35.34
N ALA A 14 15.03 -24.60 -36.35
CA ALA A 14 14.50 -25.96 -36.29
C ALA A 14 15.19 -26.86 -35.23
N LYS A 15 16.49 -26.67 -35.00
CA LYS A 15 17.23 -27.38 -33.93
C LYS A 15 16.84 -26.90 -32.52
N LYS A 16 16.42 -25.65 -32.38
CA LYS A 16 15.99 -25.08 -31.09
C LYS A 16 14.61 -25.58 -30.68
N ILE A 17 13.68 -25.68 -31.64
CA ILE A 17 12.31 -26.18 -31.42
C ILE A 17 12.30 -27.69 -31.10
N ARG A 18 13.17 -28.49 -31.73
CA ARG A 18 13.24 -29.95 -31.48
C ARG A 18 13.78 -30.31 -30.10
N LYS A 19 14.41 -29.38 -29.38
CA LYS A 19 14.92 -29.60 -28.02
C LYS A 19 13.87 -29.32 -26.93
N GLU A 20 12.76 -28.66 -27.28
CA GLU A 20 11.72 -28.23 -26.32
C GLU A 20 10.48 -29.14 -26.31
N ALA A 21 10.35 -30.09 -27.25
CA ALA A 21 9.11 -30.87 -27.45
C ALA A 21 9.12 -32.32 -26.94
N THR A 22 10.16 -32.79 -26.24
CA THR A 22 10.18 -34.15 -25.66
C THR A 22 10.66 -34.10 -24.20
N ASP A 23 9.72 -33.88 -23.27
CA ASP A 23 9.80 -34.43 -21.91
C ASP A 23 8.47 -34.19 -21.15
N GLU A 24 7.48 -35.07 -21.36
CA GLU A 24 6.51 -35.47 -20.32
C GLU A 24 6.31 -37.01 -20.39
N THR A 25 7.12 -37.74 -19.59
CA THR A 25 6.97 -39.03 -18.82
C THR A 25 6.16 -40.25 -19.38
N PRO A 26 6.43 -41.53 -18.96
CA PRO A 26 7.07 -41.97 -17.70
C PRO A 26 8.05 -43.17 -17.74
N SER A 27 8.74 -43.36 -16.60
CA SER A 27 9.19 -44.63 -15.99
C SER A 27 10.71 -44.90 -15.82
N SER A 28 11.04 -44.97 -14.52
CA SER A 28 12.00 -45.82 -13.82
C SER A 28 13.53 -45.63 -13.97
N THR A 29 14.14 -45.50 -12.78
CA THR A 29 15.54 -45.77 -12.40
C THR A 29 16.64 -44.79 -12.83
N ASN A 30 16.97 -43.83 -11.96
CA ASN A 30 18.19 -43.84 -11.14
C ASN A 30 18.28 -42.56 -10.30
N ASP A 31 17.80 -42.65 -9.06
CA ASP A 31 17.93 -41.61 -8.03
C ASP A 31 19.31 -41.70 -7.37
N GLN A 32 20.29 -40.95 -7.87
CA GLN A 32 21.44 -40.48 -7.10
C GLN A 32 21.90 -39.12 -7.65
N ASN A 33 21.94 -38.11 -6.78
CA ASN A 33 22.53 -36.77 -6.96
C ASN A 33 21.78 -35.70 -7.79
N ARG A 34 20.64 -35.22 -7.27
CA ARG A 34 20.26 -33.79 -7.39
C ARG A 34 20.23 -33.15 -6.01
N SER A 35 21.18 -32.25 -5.75
CA SER A 35 21.19 -31.41 -4.54
C SER A 35 19.94 -30.52 -4.55
N ILE A 36 18.92 -30.93 -3.77
CA ILE A 36 17.78 -30.10 -3.45
C ILE A 36 18.32 -28.96 -2.58
N LYS A 37 18.46 -27.76 -3.14
CA LYS A 37 18.65 -26.55 -2.33
C LYS A 37 17.41 -26.41 -1.44
N GLY A 38 17.52 -26.88 -0.21
CA GLY A 38 16.44 -26.85 0.76
C GLY A 38 15.84 -25.44 0.84
N LYS A 39 14.52 -25.35 0.75
CA LYS A 39 13.80 -24.10 1.02
C LYS A 39 14.29 -23.61 2.39
N LYS A 40 14.83 -22.38 2.45
CA LYS A 40 15.23 -21.76 3.71
C LYS A 40 13.99 -21.66 4.61
N VAL A 41 13.83 -22.61 5.53
CA VAL A 41 12.80 -22.57 6.55
C VAL A 41 13.17 -21.45 7.51
N ARG A 42 12.33 -20.41 7.57
CA ARG A 42 12.51 -19.35 8.57
C ARG A 42 12.21 -19.95 9.94
N LYS A 43 13.25 -20.10 10.77
CA LYS A 43 13.07 -20.39 12.19
C LYS A 43 12.68 -19.09 12.88
N TRP A 44 11.41 -18.97 13.25
CA TRP A 44 10.97 -17.91 14.14
C TRP A 44 11.67 -18.08 15.49
N GLN A 45 12.32 -17.02 15.96
CA GLN A 45 12.87 -16.96 17.30
C GLN A 45 12.04 -15.96 18.09
N THR A 46 11.51 -16.39 19.23
CA THR A 46 10.98 -15.50 20.25
C THR A 46 12.15 -14.80 20.92
N LYS A 47 12.54 -13.64 20.39
CA LYS A 47 13.32 -12.68 21.17
C LYS A 47 12.32 -11.87 21.98
N LEU A 48 12.53 -11.81 23.30
CA LEU A 48 11.88 -10.78 24.10
C LEU A 48 12.28 -9.45 23.48
N LEU A 49 11.29 -8.65 23.08
CA LEU A 49 11.57 -7.28 22.69
C LEU A 49 12.28 -6.63 23.86
N ASN A 50 13.39 -5.95 23.60
CA ASN A 50 14.04 -5.15 24.62
C ASN A 50 12.98 -4.23 25.25
N PRO A 51 12.99 -4.03 26.58
CA PRO A 51 12.09 -3.10 27.22
C PRO A 51 12.12 -1.78 26.46
N ILE A 52 10.94 -1.24 26.14
CA ILE A 52 10.83 0.05 25.46
C ILE A 52 11.64 1.05 26.30
N PRO A 53 12.67 1.71 25.72
CA PRO A 53 13.46 2.71 26.43
C PRO A 53 12.54 3.68 27.16
N GLU A 54 12.86 4.05 28.40
CA GLU A 54 12.05 4.96 29.24
C GLU A 54 11.55 6.18 28.46
N LYS A 55 12.44 6.76 27.63
CA LYS A 55 12.17 7.92 26.76
C LYS A 55 11.12 7.71 25.66
N LEU A 56 10.83 6.47 25.30
CA LEU A 56 9.82 6.08 24.31
C LEU A 56 8.55 5.55 24.97
N LYS A 57 8.53 5.38 26.30
CA LYS A 57 7.29 5.08 27.02
C LYS A 57 6.40 6.31 26.89
N ILE A 58 5.25 6.14 26.23
CA ILE A 58 4.23 7.17 26.16
C ILE A 58 3.83 7.48 27.60
N SER A 59 4.22 8.66 28.08
CA SER A 59 3.91 9.12 29.43
C SER A 59 2.40 9.02 29.64
N LYS A 60 1.96 8.46 30.76
CA LYS A 60 0.55 8.50 31.24
C LYS A 60 0.12 9.93 31.63
N SER A 61 0.84 10.94 31.17
CA SER A 61 0.53 12.36 31.33
C SER A 61 -0.92 12.64 30.98
N PRO A 62 -1.57 13.64 31.62
CA PRO A 62 -2.78 14.23 31.07
C PRO A 62 -2.59 14.51 29.58
N LEU A 63 -3.69 14.48 28.83
CA LEU A 63 -3.72 14.60 27.36
C LEU A 63 -2.57 15.47 26.85
N PRO A 64 -1.78 15.01 25.84
CA PRO A 64 -0.66 15.78 25.32
C PRO A 64 -1.11 17.22 25.06
N GLY A 65 -0.30 18.23 25.40
CA GLY A 65 -0.72 19.64 25.44
C GLY A 65 -1.50 20.08 24.20
N VAL A 66 -1.17 19.51 23.03
CA VAL A 66 -1.88 19.66 21.76
C VAL A 66 -3.38 19.39 21.86
N ALA A 67 -3.78 18.31 22.54
CA ALA A 67 -5.17 17.89 22.63
C ALA A 67 -5.98 18.78 23.59
N ASN A 68 -5.37 19.32 24.64
CA ASN A 68 -6.03 20.31 25.48
C ASN A 68 -6.23 21.63 24.74
N LYS A 69 -5.23 22.09 23.98
CA LYS A 69 -5.36 23.29 23.15
C LYS A 69 -6.43 23.12 22.07
N ILE A 70 -6.41 22.02 21.32
CA ILE A 70 -7.43 21.70 20.31
C ILE A 70 -8.84 21.72 20.91
N LYS A 71 -9.00 21.18 22.13
CA LYS A 71 -10.28 21.19 22.84
C LYS A 71 -10.72 22.60 23.24
N ASN A 72 -9.78 23.42 23.74
CA ASN A 72 -10.07 24.79 24.18
C ASN A 72 -10.37 25.73 23.02
N ASP A 73 -9.66 25.57 21.90
CA ASP A 73 -9.83 26.37 20.69
C ASP A 73 -11.10 26.00 19.90
N GLY A 74 -11.79 24.92 20.30
CA GLY A 74 -13.05 24.50 19.67
C GLY A 74 -12.89 24.03 18.22
N ILE A 75 -11.70 23.55 17.85
CA ILE A 75 -11.40 23.12 16.48
C ILE A 75 -12.28 21.91 16.12
N ALA A 76 -13.02 22.01 15.01
CA ALA A 76 -13.85 20.90 14.56
C ALA A 76 -12.96 19.72 14.13
N PRO A 77 -13.36 18.46 14.41
CA PRO A 77 -12.57 17.28 14.05
C PRO A 77 -12.18 17.21 12.57
N ILE A 78 -13.06 17.71 11.69
CA ILE A 78 -12.82 17.75 10.24
C ILE A 78 -11.70 18.73 9.87
N ASP A 79 -11.60 19.86 10.56
CA ASP A 79 -10.57 20.87 10.31
C ASP A 79 -9.21 20.34 10.75
N LEU A 80 -9.17 19.67 11.91
CA LEU A 80 -7.97 18.96 12.36
C LEU A 80 -7.53 17.89 11.35
N PHE A 81 -8.46 17.11 10.81
CA PHE A 81 -8.13 16.14 9.77
C PHE A 81 -7.60 16.81 8.49
N LYS A 82 -8.22 17.90 8.05
CA LYS A 82 -7.80 18.66 6.86
C LYS A 82 -6.44 19.36 7.01
N LEU A 83 -5.95 19.59 8.24
CA LEU A 83 -4.56 20.00 8.44
C LEU A 83 -3.59 18.95 7.91
N PHE A 84 -3.83 17.67 8.18
CA PHE A 84 -2.99 16.57 7.70
C PHE A 84 -3.26 16.22 6.23
N PHE A 85 -4.54 16.22 5.83
CA PHE A 85 -5.00 15.84 4.49
C PHE A 85 -5.75 16.99 3.81
N PRO A 86 -5.07 18.11 3.50
CA PRO A 86 -5.67 19.19 2.73
C PRO A 86 -6.01 18.70 1.32
N GLU A 87 -6.91 19.41 0.65
CA GLU A 87 -7.40 18.99 -0.67
C GLU A 87 -6.27 18.84 -1.69
N GLU A 88 -5.29 19.75 -1.66
CA GLU A 88 -4.10 19.71 -2.51
C GLU A 88 -3.29 18.41 -2.33
N PHE A 89 -3.10 17.98 -1.08
CA PHE A 89 -2.36 16.75 -0.79
C PHE A 89 -3.17 15.50 -1.17
N VAL A 90 -4.50 15.54 -1.00
CA VAL A 90 -5.37 14.46 -1.44
C VAL A 90 -5.43 14.37 -2.97
N GLN A 91 -5.40 15.51 -3.67
CA GLN A 91 -5.27 15.55 -5.12
C GLN A 91 -3.93 14.95 -5.56
N PHE A 92 -2.82 15.30 -4.90
CA PHE A 92 -1.53 14.68 -5.15
C PHE A 92 -1.58 13.14 -5.01
N ILE A 93 -2.21 12.61 -3.97
CA ILE A 93 -2.40 11.15 -3.80
C ILE A 93 -3.23 10.57 -4.96
N CYS A 94 -4.26 11.27 -5.41
CA CYS A 94 -5.06 10.85 -6.57
C CYS A 94 -4.19 10.78 -7.82
N ASP A 95 -3.36 11.79 -8.08
CA ASP A 95 -2.49 11.86 -9.25
C ASP A 95 -1.45 10.73 -9.27
N GLU A 96 -0.79 10.47 -8.13
CA GLU A 96 0.15 9.35 -8.00
C GLU A 96 -0.54 7.99 -8.17
N THR A 97 -1.76 7.85 -7.63
CA THR A 97 -2.61 6.67 -7.84
C THR A 97 -2.94 6.48 -9.33
N MET A 98 -3.29 7.56 -10.04
CA MET A 98 -3.59 7.51 -11.47
C MET A 98 -2.37 7.16 -12.33
N LYS A 99 -1.19 7.69 -12.00
CA LYS A 99 0.06 7.28 -12.67
C LYS A 99 0.31 5.78 -12.52
N TYR A 100 0.09 5.23 -11.33
CA TYR A 100 0.26 3.80 -11.11
C TYR A 100 -0.77 2.94 -11.86
N VAL A 101 -2.02 3.39 -11.91
CA VAL A 101 -3.11 2.75 -12.66
C VAL A 101 -2.76 2.63 -14.15
N ILE A 102 -2.28 3.73 -14.74
CA ILE A 102 -1.84 3.77 -16.14
C ILE A 102 -0.64 2.84 -16.35
N PHE A 103 0.33 2.86 -15.44
CA PHE A 103 1.47 1.93 -15.48
C PHE A 103 1.04 0.45 -15.43
N LYS A 104 -0.08 0.14 -14.75
CA LYS A 104 -0.67 -1.21 -14.72
C LYS A 104 -1.57 -1.53 -15.92
N GLY A 105 -1.71 -0.61 -16.88
CA GLY A 105 -2.47 -0.81 -18.12
C GLY A 105 -3.98 -0.72 -17.95
N ASN A 106 -4.48 -0.12 -16.86
CA ASN A 106 -5.92 0.06 -16.66
C ASN A 106 -6.32 1.51 -16.97
N HIS A 107 -6.74 1.78 -18.20
CA HIS A 107 -7.13 3.13 -18.62
C HIS A 107 -8.58 3.51 -18.25
N ASN A 108 -9.38 2.55 -17.76
CA ASN A 108 -10.79 2.74 -17.44
C ASN A 108 -11.03 3.11 -15.97
N PHE A 109 -9.96 3.24 -15.19
CA PHE A 109 -10.04 3.65 -13.79
C PHE A 109 -9.73 5.14 -13.69
N SER A 110 -10.59 5.87 -12.99
CA SER A 110 -10.33 7.20 -12.46
C SER A 110 -10.52 7.18 -10.94
N VAL A 111 -10.04 8.19 -10.22
CA VAL A 111 -10.38 8.42 -8.80
C VAL A 111 -10.47 9.92 -8.55
N SER A 112 -11.50 10.35 -7.83
CA SER A 112 -11.68 11.75 -7.43
C SER A 112 -11.21 11.99 -5.99
N THR A 113 -10.92 13.26 -5.66
CA THR A 113 -10.61 13.66 -4.27
C THR A 113 -11.73 13.29 -3.31
N ARG A 114 -13.00 13.43 -3.73
CA ARG A 114 -14.17 13.00 -2.95
C ARG A 114 -14.13 11.51 -2.61
N GLU A 115 -13.86 10.65 -3.60
CA GLU A 115 -13.75 9.21 -3.37
C GLU A 115 -12.55 8.87 -2.50
N MET A 116 -11.44 9.60 -2.66
CA MET A 116 -10.26 9.43 -1.83
C MET A 116 -10.52 9.83 -0.36
N TYR A 117 -11.26 10.91 -0.11
CA TYR A 117 -11.70 11.29 1.23
C TYR A 117 -12.62 10.24 1.86
N ILE A 118 -13.56 9.69 1.09
CA ILE A 118 -14.42 8.59 1.54
C ILE A 118 -13.56 7.37 1.91
N TYR A 119 -12.59 7.02 1.06
CA TYR A 119 -11.65 5.92 1.31
C TYR A 119 -10.85 6.14 2.61
N LEU A 120 -10.25 7.32 2.79
CA LEU A 120 -9.51 7.68 4.01
C LEU A 120 -10.41 7.65 5.26
N GLY A 121 -11.64 8.16 5.17
CA GLY A 121 -12.61 8.13 6.26
C GLY A 121 -12.95 6.71 6.71
N ILE A 122 -13.09 5.77 5.75
CA ILE A 122 -13.32 4.35 6.06
C ILE A 122 -12.09 3.73 6.73
N LEU A 123 -10.87 4.09 6.31
CA LEU A 123 -9.65 3.64 6.98
C LEU A 123 -9.61 4.09 8.44
N ILE A 124 -9.94 5.35 8.72
CA ILE A 124 -10.02 5.87 10.09
C ILE A 124 -11.08 5.11 10.90
N LEU A 125 -12.27 4.93 10.34
CA LEU A 125 -13.35 4.19 10.98
C LEU A 125 -12.95 2.74 11.30
N SER A 126 -12.20 2.09 10.41
CA SER A 126 -11.70 0.72 10.62
C SER A 126 -10.71 0.59 11.78
N GLY A 127 -10.08 1.70 12.19
CA GLY A 127 -9.24 1.73 13.38
C GLY A 127 -10.07 1.77 14.68
N TYR A 128 -11.22 2.44 14.63
CA TYR A 128 -12.15 2.59 15.76
C TYR A 128 -13.05 1.36 15.95
N ASN A 129 -13.74 0.94 14.89
CA ASN A 129 -14.60 -0.22 14.88
C ASN A 129 -13.86 -1.35 14.16
N LYS A 130 -13.23 -2.29 14.88
CA LYS A 130 -12.42 -3.34 14.26
C LYS A 130 -13.27 -4.57 13.91
N LEU A 131 -13.36 -4.89 12.61
CA LEU A 131 -13.99 -6.12 12.13
C LEU A 131 -12.96 -7.22 11.80
N PRO A 132 -13.32 -8.53 11.92
CA PRO A 132 -12.41 -9.64 11.65
C PRO A 132 -11.80 -9.63 10.25
N ALA A 133 -12.53 -9.12 9.26
CA ALA A 133 -12.03 -8.94 7.90
C ALA A 133 -12.48 -7.60 7.33
N ARG A 134 -11.60 -6.96 6.55
CA ARG A 134 -11.89 -5.67 5.91
C ARG A 134 -13.15 -5.69 5.03
N ARG A 135 -13.41 -6.81 4.35
CA ARG A 135 -14.60 -6.97 3.51
C ARG A 135 -15.91 -6.86 4.32
N MET A 136 -15.86 -7.11 5.63
CA MET A 136 -17.02 -7.06 6.52
C MET A 136 -17.48 -5.62 6.80
N TYR A 137 -16.62 -4.61 6.60
CA TYR A 137 -17.03 -3.18 6.73
C TYR A 137 -18.17 -2.78 5.79
N ARG A 138 -18.41 -3.59 4.76
CA ARG A 138 -19.46 -3.41 3.73
C ARG A 138 -20.28 -4.68 3.53
N GLU A 139 -20.27 -5.59 4.50
CA GLU A 139 -21.13 -6.77 4.42
C GLU A 139 -22.57 -6.37 4.75
N THR A 140 -23.53 -6.90 3.99
CA THR A 140 -24.96 -6.58 4.14
C THR A 140 -25.66 -7.39 5.23
N LYS A 141 -24.91 -8.23 5.97
CA LYS A 141 -25.45 -9.00 7.08
C LYS A 141 -25.71 -8.08 8.26
N SER A 142 -26.81 -8.33 8.97
CA SER A 142 -27.29 -7.45 10.04
C SER A 142 -26.30 -7.22 11.18
N ASP A 143 -25.40 -8.16 11.43
CA ASP A 143 -24.38 -8.12 12.49
C ASP A 143 -23.13 -7.31 12.12
N THR A 144 -22.92 -7.02 10.84
CA THR A 144 -21.71 -6.39 10.30
C THR A 144 -22.02 -5.17 9.42
N TYR A 145 -23.30 -4.97 9.09
CA TYR A 145 -23.76 -3.89 8.23
C TYR A 145 -23.53 -2.53 8.87
N ASN A 146 -22.63 -1.77 8.26
CA ASN A 146 -22.36 -0.40 8.63
C ASN A 146 -23.03 0.54 7.61
N HIS A 147 -24.11 1.22 8.02
CA HIS A 147 -24.85 2.15 7.15
C HIS A 147 -23.98 3.29 6.62
N LEU A 148 -23.13 3.88 7.48
CA LEU A 148 -22.25 4.99 7.10
C LEU A 148 -21.29 4.57 6.00
N VAL A 149 -20.68 3.39 6.17
CA VAL A 149 -19.77 2.85 5.19
C VAL A 149 -20.59 2.52 3.94
N SER A 150 -21.56 1.62 4.01
CA SER A 150 -22.32 1.05 2.88
C SER A 150 -22.89 2.10 1.92
N ASN A 151 -23.42 3.21 2.45
CA ASN A 151 -24.01 4.28 1.63
C ASN A 151 -22.97 5.18 0.93
N SER A 152 -21.70 5.13 1.33
CA SER A 152 -20.68 6.07 0.86
C SER A 152 -19.94 5.63 -0.42
N ILE A 153 -19.69 4.33 -0.64
CA ILE A 153 -18.97 3.82 -1.84
C ILE A 153 -19.24 2.31 -2.02
N SER A 154 -19.13 1.72 -3.21
CA SER A 154 -19.32 0.26 -3.31
C SER A 154 -18.11 -0.52 -2.75
N ARG A 155 -18.33 -1.79 -2.35
CA ARG A 155 -17.23 -2.67 -1.89
C ARG A 155 -16.15 -2.82 -2.97
N ASP A 156 -16.58 -3.06 -4.20
CA ASP A 156 -15.66 -3.31 -5.31
C ASP A 156 -14.89 -2.04 -5.67
N ARG A 157 -15.54 -0.87 -5.58
CA ARG A 157 -14.87 0.42 -5.78
C ARG A 157 -13.84 0.70 -4.68
N PHE A 158 -14.17 0.44 -3.41
CA PHE A 158 -13.22 0.58 -2.30
C PHE A 158 -12.00 -0.34 -2.49
N GLU A 159 -12.22 -1.60 -2.86
CA GLU A 159 -11.12 -2.56 -3.10
C GLU A 159 -10.28 -2.19 -4.33
N LEU A 160 -10.88 -1.60 -5.37
CA LEU A 160 -10.16 -1.07 -6.52
C LEU A 160 -9.26 0.11 -6.12
N ILE A 161 -9.77 1.08 -5.36
CA ILE A 161 -8.96 2.19 -4.84
C ILE A 161 -7.83 1.64 -3.97
N HIS A 162 -8.13 0.72 -3.05
CA HIS A 162 -7.14 0.09 -2.17
C HIS A 162 -6.02 -0.62 -2.94
N ARG A 163 -6.36 -1.29 -4.06
CA ARG A 163 -5.39 -1.99 -4.91
C ARG A 163 -4.40 -1.04 -5.58
N TYR A 164 -4.88 0.12 -6.00
CA TYR A 164 -4.11 1.05 -6.82
C TYR A 164 -3.47 2.20 -6.04
N LEU A 165 -3.89 2.44 -4.79
CA LEU A 165 -3.41 3.53 -3.95
C LEU A 165 -1.89 3.67 -4.00
N HIS A 166 -1.42 4.83 -4.46
CA HIS A 166 -0.01 5.22 -4.46
C HIS A 166 0.13 6.63 -3.92
N VAL A 167 1.26 6.89 -3.27
CA VAL A 167 1.59 8.19 -2.65
C VAL A 167 2.93 8.71 -3.14
N ASN A 168 3.57 8.04 -4.10
CA ASN A 168 4.79 8.49 -4.74
C ASN A 168 5.00 7.83 -6.12
N ASP A 169 5.82 8.45 -6.95
CA ASP A 169 6.07 8.07 -8.34
C ASP A 169 7.05 6.89 -8.42
N ASN A 170 6.56 5.72 -8.85
CA ASN A 170 7.39 4.52 -8.97
C ASN A 170 8.51 4.64 -10.03
N THR A 171 8.47 5.63 -10.92
CA THR A 171 9.52 5.83 -11.94
C THR A 171 10.78 6.51 -11.39
N LYS A 172 10.68 7.12 -10.20
CA LYS A 172 11.75 7.93 -9.60
C LYS A 172 12.29 7.34 -8.29
N ILE A 173 12.13 6.03 -8.10
CA ILE A 173 12.53 5.33 -6.88
C ILE A 173 14.03 5.54 -6.61
N ASP A 174 14.33 6.11 -5.46
CA ASP A 174 15.68 6.12 -4.90
C ASP A 174 15.96 4.78 -4.18
N PRO A 175 16.91 3.95 -4.65
CA PRO A 175 17.23 2.67 -4.01
C PRO A 175 17.78 2.82 -2.58
N ASN A 176 18.28 4.00 -2.20
CA ASN A 176 18.78 4.24 -0.86
C ASN A 176 17.67 4.63 0.13
N ASN A 177 16.53 5.14 -0.35
CA ASN A 177 15.39 5.49 0.48
C ASN A 177 14.41 4.31 0.65
N LYS A 178 14.53 3.60 1.78
CA LYS A 178 13.68 2.44 2.12
C LYS A 178 12.20 2.76 2.28
N VAL A 179 11.84 4.01 2.55
CA VAL A 179 10.45 4.45 2.77
C VAL A 179 9.93 5.30 1.60
N TYR A 180 10.65 5.35 0.48
CA TYR A 180 10.36 6.19 -0.69
C TYR A 180 8.87 6.21 -1.07
N LYS A 181 8.22 5.04 -1.13
CA LYS A 181 6.81 4.89 -1.55
C LYS A 181 5.79 5.64 -0.69
N ILE A 182 6.13 5.89 0.57
CA ILE A 182 5.28 6.58 1.54
C ILE A 182 5.93 7.88 2.05
N GLN A 183 7.10 8.25 1.53
CA GLN A 183 7.86 9.41 1.98
C GLN A 183 7.01 10.70 1.95
N PRO A 184 6.23 11.01 0.90
CA PRO A 184 5.43 12.24 0.89
C PRO A 184 4.37 12.28 2.01
N LEU A 185 3.83 11.11 2.41
CA LEU A 185 2.93 11.01 3.54
C LEU A 185 3.64 11.26 4.88
N ILE A 186 4.84 10.69 5.05
CA ILE A 186 5.66 10.89 6.24
C ILE A 186 6.03 12.37 6.39
N ASP A 187 6.50 12.98 5.30
CA ASP A 187 6.91 14.39 5.30
C ASP A 187 5.75 15.29 5.68
N ARG A 188 4.56 15.05 5.09
CA ARG A 188 3.35 15.82 5.41
C ARG A 188 2.94 15.69 6.88
N VAL A 189 2.95 14.47 7.43
CA VAL A 189 2.60 14.24 8.84
C VAL A 189 3.60 14.94 9.75
N ASN A 190 4.89 14.87 9.44
CA ASN A 190 5.94 15.50 10.24
C ASN A 190 5.82 17.03 10.22
N GLU A 191 5.63 17.63 9.04
CA GLU A 191 5.43 19.06 8.86
C GLU A 191 4.28 19.57 9.74
N VAL A 192 3.10 18.98 9.60
CA VAL A 192 1.90 19.39 10.34
C VAL A 192 2.08 19.15 11.84
N SER A 193 2.71 18.04 12.24
CA SER A 193 2.96 17.74 13.64
C SER A 193 3.92 18.75 14.29
N GLN A 194 4.94 19.20 13.56
CA GLN A 194 5.87 20.24 14.01
C GLN A 194 5.19 21.61 14.12
N LEU A 195 4.35 21.97 13.14
CA LEU A 195 3.56 23.20 13.20
C LEU A 195 2.61 23.22 14.40
N LEU A 196 1.92 22.11 14.66
CA LEU A 196 1.06 21.98 15.84
C LEU A 196 1.86 22.09 17.14
N ALA A 197 3.02 21.44 17.21
CA ALA A 197 3.91 21.51 18.38
C ALA A 197 4.45 22.93 18.62
N ALA A 198 4.81 23.67 17.57
CA ALA A 198 5.28 25.05 17.67
C ALA A 198 4.17 26.04 18.05
N SER A 199 2.90 25.67 17.84
CA SER A 199 1.76 26.49 18.22
C SER A 199 1.38 26.36 19.70
N LEU A 200 1.94 25.38 20.43
CA LEU A 200 1.67 25.12 21.85
C LEU A 200 2.63 25.89 22.76
#